data_AF-A0A1Z1WL32-F1
#
_entry.id   AF-A0A1Z1WL32-F1
#
_cell.length_a   1.000
_cell.length_b   1.000
_cell.length_c   1.000
_cell.angle_alpha   90.00
_cell.angle_beta   90.00
_cell.angle_gamma   90.00
#
_symmetry.space_group_name_H-M   'P 1'
#
loop_
_entity.id
_entity.type
_entity.pdbx_description
1 polymer ?
#
loop_
_entity_poly.entity_id
_entity_poly.type
_entity_poly.pdbx_seq_one_letter_code
_entity_poly.pdbx_strand_id
1 'polypeptide(L)'
;MNASTIDTDAERGGTGTAAVHTGTATRSTLFAAAAVLTLGVALTACGDGDKPRPAVTVTKTVTAGDAPADSEASDSEPSPESEPDGAAESKDDTLGLTGTAVYENKNEVSLSSFSRGVSGPYASPERTPYVKFTLKLKNGTDKVIDMSALSVLCQYGHEAKDGEQIFDSENGLDGPPQTHLRPGRSITATLGCELPTSQKHLQIEVTPDFETEAAIFSGKVK
;
A
#
# COMPACT_ATOMS: atom_id res chain seq x y z
N MET A 1 38.12 39.94 -49.83
CA MET A 1 36.87 40.70 -49.63
C MET A 1 36.32 40.32 -48.25
N ASN A 2 36.41 41.26 -47.31
CA ASN A 2 35.88 41.39 -45.92
C ASN A 2 35.48 40.10 -45.17
N ALA A 3 36.08 39.64 -44.08
CA ALA A 3 36.77 40.28 -42.93
C ALA A 3 35.92 41.33 -42.18
N SER A 4 35.37 40.95 -41.02
CA SER A 4 35.30 41.85 -39.85
C SER A 4 35.25 41.03 -38.56
N THR A 5 36.38 41.11 -37.87
CA THR A 5 36.68 40.72 -36.49
C THR A 5 35.97 41.67 -35.52
N ILE A 6 35.51 41.18 -34.37
CA ILE A 6 35.46 41.98 -33.14
C ILE A 6 36.11 41.16 -32.04
N ASP A 7 37.18 41.76 -31.55
CA ASP A 7 38.01 41.42 -30.41
C ASP A 7 37.48 42.21 -29.21
N THR A 8 37.35 41.61 -28.03
CA THR A 8 37.53 42.32 -26.75
C THR A 8 37.95 41.32 -25.68
N ASP A 9 39.22 41.48 -25.32
CA ASP A 9 39.99 40.91 -24.23
C ASP A 9 39.54 41.37 -22.81
N ALA A 10 40.13 40.71 -21.81
CA ALA A 10 40.49 41.19 -20.46
C ALA A 10 39.57 40.99 -19.23
N GLU A 11 39.93 39.94 -18.49
CA GLU A 11 40.31 39.89 -17.07
C GLU A 11 39.40 40.41 -15.93
N ARG A 12 38.99 39.47 -15.06
CA ARG A 12 39.20 39.47 -13.59
C ARG A 12 38.74 38.10 -13.06
N GLY A 13 39.58 37.25 -12.49
CA GLY A 13 40.22 37.46 -11.20
C GLY A 13 39.35 36.83 -10.11
N GLY A 14 39.54 35.54 -9.82
CA GLY A 14 38.73 34.80 -8.85
C GLY A 14 39.39 33.51 -8.41
N THR A 15 40.50 33.65 -7.68
CA THR A 15 41.18 32.58 -6.94
C THR A 15 40.25 32.01 -5.87
N GLY A 16 39.77 30.78 -6.05
CA GLY A 16 38.99 30.02 -5.08
C GLY A 16 39.69 28.73 -4.68
N THR A 17 40.70 28.89 -3.82
CA THR A 17 41.31 27.97 -2.87
C THR A 17 40.90 26.49 -2.93
N ALA A 18 41.83 25.66 -3.41
CA ALA A 18 41.84 24.22 -3.12
C ALA A 18 42.08 24.00 -1.62
N ALA A 19 41.10 23.46 -0.91
CA ALA A 19 41.28 22.98 0.45
C ALA A 19 41.85 21.55 0.41
N VAL A 20 43.18 21.49 0.46
CA VAL A 20 43.94 20.32 0.88
C VAL A 20 43.63 20.08 2.36
N HIS A 21 42.91 19.00 2.69
CA HIS A 21 42.85 18.49 4.06
C HIS A 21 43.94 17.42 4.23
N THR A 22 45.11 17.88 4.68
CA THR A 22 46.19 17.05 5.23
C THR A 22 46.04 16.92 6.74
N GLY A 23 46.26 15.71 7.25
CA GLY A 23 46.50 15.40 8.67
C GLY A 23 45.23 15.04 9.43
N THR A 24 45.16 13.98 10.23
CA THR A 24 46.21 13.34 11.04
C THR A 24 45.95 11.86 11.24
N ALA A 25 47.00 11.06 11.10
CA ALA A 25 47.10 9.72 11.64
C ALA A 25 47.04 9.71 13.18
N THR A 26 46.95 8.50 13.76
CA THR A 26 47.30 8.12 15.14
C THR A 26 46.12 8.06 16.13
N ARG A 27 45.55 6.86 16.33
CA ARG A 27 45.97 5.88 17.37
C ARG A 27 45.03 4.68 17.39
N SER A 28 45.58 3.51 17.05
CA SER A 28 44.99 2.21 17.32
C SER A 28 44.96 1.97 18.83
N THR A 29 43.76 1.82 19.39
CA THR A 29 43.56 1.26 20.73
C THR A 29 42.96 -0.13 20.57
N LEU A 30 43.79 -1.14 20.82
CA LEU A 30 43.37 -2.51 21.10
C LEU A 30 42.52 -2.50 22.38
N PHE A 31 41.24 -2.82 22.27
CA PHE A 31 40.46 -3.36 23.39
C PHE A 31 40.09 -4.79 23.06
N ALA A 32 40.89 -5.71 23.60
CA ALA A 32 40.49 -7.09 23.77
C ALA A 32 39.54 -7.16 24.97
N ALA A 33 38.30 -7.57 24.74
CA ALA A 33 37.43 -8.11 25.77
C ALA A 33 36.67 -9.29 25.17
N ALA A 34 37.11 -10.49 25.55
CA ALA A 34 36.44 -11.74 25.25
C ALA A 34 35.07 -11.76 25.93
N ALA A 35 34.00 -11.87 25.14
CA ALA A 35 32.67 -12.21 25.64
C ALA A 35 32.37 -13.66 25.25
N VAL A 36 32.23 -14.47 26.28
CA VAL A 36 32.00 -15.92 26.24
C VAL A 36 30.68 -16.23 25.53
N LEU A 37 30.76 -17.04 24.47
CA LEU A 37 29.62 -17.72 23.85
C LEU A 37 29.16 -18.85 24.79
N THR A 38 28.17 -18.61 25.63
CA THR A 38 27.39 -19.69 26.26
C THR A 38 26.20 -20.01 25.37
N LEU A 39 26.34 -21.11 24.64
CA LEU A 39 25.27 -21.78 23.91
C LEU A 39 24.35 -22.50 24.92
N GLY A 40 23.26 -21.84 25.31
CA GLY A 40 22.22 -22.41 26.17
C GLY A 40 21.00 -22.79 25.34
N VAL A 41 20.93 -24.05 24.90
CA VAL A 41 19.69 -24.63 24.35
C VAL A 41 18.81 -25.02 25.52
N ALA A 42 17.78 -24.22 25.81
CA ALA A 42 16.71 -24.59 26.73
C ALA A 42 15.45 -24.93 25.90
N LEU A 43 15.29 -26.22 25.58
CA LEU A 43 14.02 -26.78 25.14
C LEU A 43 13.09 -26.82 26.36
N THR A 44 12.22 -25.82 26.47
CA THR A 44 11.14 -25.79 27.47
C THR A 44 9.84 -26.01 26.74
N ALA A 45 9.31 -27.21 26.94
CA ALA A 45 8.01 -27.66 26.50
C ALA A 45 6.90 -27.13 27.42
N CYS A 46 5.69 -27.12 26.86
CA CYS A 46 4.36 -27.00 27.46
C CYS A 46 3.85 -25.63 27.93
N GLY A 47 2.61 -25.33 27.51
CA GLY A 47 1.64 -24.65 28.36
C GLY A 47 0.66 -23.76 27.60
N ASP A 48 -0.54 -24.29 27.35
CA ASP A 48 -1.79 -23.61 27.00
C ASP A 48 -1.88 -22.10 27.27
N GLY A 49 -2.28 -21.38 26.24
CA GLY A 49 -2.60 -19.96 26.29
C GLY A 49 -3.49 -19.56 25.12
N ASP A 50 -4.61 -20.28 24.96
CA ASP A 50 -5.73 -19.90 24.11
C ASP A 50 -6.30 -18.57 24.61
N LYS A 51 -5.74 -17.46 24.12
CA LYS A 51 -6.38 -16.16 24.11
C LYS A 51 -6.93 -15.98 22.71
N PRO A 52 -8.25 -15.91 22.51
CA PRO A 52 -8.80 -15.60 21.20
C PRO A 52 -8.21 -14.28 20.72
N ARG A 53 -7.49 -14.37 19.60
CA ARG A 53 -6.99 -13.22 18.83
C ARG A 53 -8.22 -12.42 18.40
N PRO A 54 -8.30 -11.10 18.64
CA PRO A 54 -9.49 -10.34 18.31
C PRO A 54 -9.69 -10.35 16.80
N ALA A 55 -10.88 -10.79 16.39
CA ALA A 55 -11.34 -10.81 15.02
C ALA A 55 -11.71 -9.39 14.57
N VAL A 56 -11.28 -9.02 13.36
CA VAL A 56 -11.72 -7.80 12.68
C VAL A 56 -13.24 -7.83 12.54
N THR A 57 -13.92 -6.76 12.96
CA THR A 57 -15.38 -6.65 12.85
C THR A 57 -15.74 -5.58 11.85
N VAL A 58 -16.07 -5.97 10.61
CA VAL A 58 -16.56 -5.05 9.58
C VAL A 58 -18.07 -4.84 9.75
N THR A 59 -18.47 -3.60 10.04
CA THR A 59 -19.88 -3.22 10.14
C THR A 59 -20.39 -2.73 8.79
N LYS A 60 -21.29 -3.50 8.14
CA LYS A 60 -22.08 -3.00 7.00
C LYS A 60 -23.21 -2.12 7.52
N THR A 61 -23.20 -0.83 7.21
CA THR A 61 -24.35 0.05 7.47
C THR A 61 -25.35 -0.09 6.32
N VAL A 62 -26.42 -0.86 6.51
CA VAL A 62 -27.60 -0.81 5.63
C VAL A 62 -28.51 0.29 6.15
N THR A 63 -28.85 1.23 5.27
CA THR A 63 -29.87 2.24 5.55
C THR A 63 -31.24 1.57 5.52
N ALA A 64 -31.85 1.38 6.69
CA ALA A 64 -33.23 0.93 6.81
C ALA A 64 -34.16 2.16 6.74
N GLY A 65 -35.11 2.14 5.81
CA GLY A 65 -36.21 3.10 5.74
C GLY A 65 -37.34 2.73 6.70
N ASP A 66 -37.82 3.73 7.43
CA ASP A 66 -39.01 3.79 8.32
C ASP A 66 -40.30 3.42 7.53
N ALA A 67 -41.13 2.42 7.92
CA ALA A 67 -42.23 2.39 8.94
C ALA A 67 -43.62 2.18 8.25
N PRO A 68 -44.75 1.80 8.92
CA PRO A 68 -45.01 1.12 10.21
C PRO A 68 -46.05 -0.05 10.19
N ALA A 69 -46.18 -0.74 11.35
CA ALA A 69 -47.30 -1.49 12.03
C ALA A 69 -48.48 -2.11 11.21
N ASP A 70 -49.08 -3.27 11.54
CA ASP A 70 -49.63 -3.69 12.85
C ASP A 70 -50.12 -5.19 12.85
N SER A 71 -50.19 -5.76 14.06
CA SER A 71 -51.17 -6.75 14.60
C SER A 71 -51.10 -8.29 14.43
N GLU A 72 -50.82 -8.91 15.60
CA GLU A 72 -51.53 -10.01 16.33
C GLU A 72 -51.35 -11.53 16.02
N ALA A 73 -50.72 -12.19 17.01
CA ALA A 73 -51.15 -13.33 17.85
C ALA A 73 -51.18 -14.82 17.39
N SER A 74 -50.48 -15.63 18.21
CA SER A 74 -50.73 -17.01 18.72
C SER A 74 -50.59 -18.24 17.80
N ASP A 75 -49.65 -19.16 18.10
CA ASP A 75 -49.86 -20.44 18.83
C ASP A 75 -48.59 -21.35 18.77
N SER A 76 -48.59 -22.51 19.44
CA SER A 76 -47.48 -23.12 20.19
C SER A 76 -46.76 -24.35 19.55
N GLU A 77 -45.56 -24.67 20.10
CA GLU A 77 -44.82 -25.97 20.15
C GLU A 77 -44.13 -26.55 18.89
N PRO A 78 -43.12 -27.46 19.05
CA PRO A 78 -41.93 -27.45 19.91
C PRO A 78 -40.63 -27.32 19.07
N SER A 79 -39.56 -26.86 19.71
CA SER A 79 -38.24 -26.65 19.10
C SER A 79 -37.48 -27.98 18.96
N PRO A 80 -37.05 -28.40 17.75
CA PRO A 80 -36.01 -29.41 17.65
C PRO A 80 -34.67 -28.78 18.05
N GLU A 81 -33.98 -29.45 18.98
CA GLU A 81 -32.55 -29.26 19.25
C GLU A 81 -31.78 -29.25 17.93
N SER A 82 -31.26 -28.09 17.56
CA SER A 82 -30.30 -27.98 16.47
C SER A 82 -28.91 -28.12 17.08
N GLU A 83 -28.26 -29.23 16.78
CA GLU A 83 -26.83 -29.41 17.03
C GLU A 83 -26.05 -28.27 16.33
N PRO A 84 -24.97 -27.75 16.94
CA PRO A 84 -24.14 -26.74 16.30
C PRO A 84 -23.19 -27.45 15.33
N ASP A 85 -23.64 -27.65 14.10
CA ASP A 85 -22.74 -27.88 12.97
C ASP A 85 -22.70 -26.62 12.11
N GLY A 86 -21.50 -26.16 11.80
CA GLY A 86 -21.24 -24.87 11.19
C GLY A 86 -20.07 -24.19 11.85
N ALA A 87 -18.89 -24.77 11.64
CA ALA A 87 -17.61 -24.09 11.74
C ALA A 87 -17.75 -22.62 11.33
N ALA A 88 -17.27 -21.70 12.17
CA ALA A 88 -17.13 -20.31 11.82
C ALA A 88 -16.30 -20.22 10.54
N GLU A 89 -16.96 -20.03 9.40
CA GLU A 89 -16.31 -19.65 8.16
C GLU A 89 -15.68 -18.27 8.41
N SER A 90 -14.35 -18.25 8.43
CA SER A 90 -13.58 -17.01 8.34
C SER A 90 -14.04 -16.29 7.07
N LYS A 91 -14.75 -15.17 7.23
CA LYS A 91 -15.16 -14.32 6.11
C LYS A 91 -13.88 -13.84 5.43
N ASP A 92 -13.73 -14.19 4.17
CA ASP A 92 -12.69 -13.67 3.30
C ASP A 92 -12.88 -12.14 3.18
N ASP A 93 -11.98 -11.36 3.79
CA ASP A 93 -12.05 -9.89 3.90
C ASP A 93 -11.72 -9.17 2.57
N THR A 94 -11.88 -9.84 1.44
CA THR A 94 -11.64 -9.29 0.11
C THR A 94 -12.75 -8.32 -0.32
N LEU A 95 -12.35 -7.12 -0.77
CA LEU A 95 -13.23 -6.10 -1.33
C LEU A 95 -13.32 -6.20 -2.85
N GLY A 96 -14.45 -5.82 -3.43
CA GLY A 96 -14.52 -5.59 -4.88
C GLY A 96 -13.60 -4.44 -5.32
N LEU A 97 -13.12 -4.44 -6.56
CA LEU A 97 -12.21 -3.42 -7.10
C LEU A 97 -12.66 -1.96 -6.91
N THR A 98 -13.96 -1.69 -6.75
CA THR A 98 -14.48 -0.33 -6.53
C THR A 98 -15.01 -0.12 -5.10
N GLY A 99 -14.66 -1.03 -4.19
CA GLY A 99 -15.00 -0.95 -2.78
C GLY A 99 -14.23 0.17 -2.07
N THR A 100 -14.58 0.37 -0.80
CA THR A 100 -13.83 1.23 0.12
C THR A 100 -13.41 0.39 1.31
N ALA A 101 -12.10 0.33 1.56
CA ALA A 101 -11.53 -0.24 2.77
C ALA A 101 -11.55 0.83 3.86
N VAL A 102 -11.94 0.44 5.07
CA VAL A 102 -11.79 1.24 6.28
C VAL A 102 -10.89 0.47 7.22
N TYR A 103 -9.71 1.01 7.50
CA TYR A 103 -8.72 0.40 8.38
C TYR A 103 -9.08 0.66 9.84
N GLU A 104 -8.55 -0.14 10.78
CA GLU A 104 -8.83 0.00 12.21
C GLU A 104 -8.47 1.40 12.76
N ASN A 105 -7.41 2.01 12.21
CA ASN A 105 -6.98 3.37 12.53
C ASN A 105 -7.85 4.46 11.89
N LYS A 106 -8.96 4.09 11.24
CA LYS A 106 -9.95 4.96 10.57
C LYS A 106 -9.48 5.55 9.25
N ASN A 107 -8.32 5.16 8.73
CA ASN A 107 -7.97 5.49 7.34
C ASN A 107 -8.98 4.85 6.39
N GLU A 108 -9.27 5.52 5.29
CA GLU A 108 -10.17 5.00 4.25
C GLU A 108 -9.44 4.99 2.91
N VAL A 109 -9.43 3.83 2.24
CA VAL A 109 -8.90 3.68 0.88
C VAL A 109 -10.01 3.26 -0.06
N SER A 110 -10.08 3.90 -1.23
CA SER A 110 -10.98 3.47 -2.31
C SER A 110 -10.24 3.49 -3.64
N LEU A 111 -10.62 2.57 -4.53
CA LEU A 111 -10.10 2.48 -5.88
C LEU A 111 -11.22 2.75 -6.89
N SER A 112 -10.89 3.39 -8.01
CA SER A 112 -11.88 3.78 -9.02
C SER A 112 -11.25 3.99 -10.39
N SER A 113 -12.07 4.32 -11.40
CA SER A 113 -11.60 4.77 -12.72
C SER A 113 -10.68 3.78 -13.45
N PHE A 114 -10.99 2.49 -13.35
CA PHE A 114 -10.22 1.42 -13.99
C PHE A 114 -10.29 1.52 -15.52
N SER A 115 -9.14 1.50 -16.18
CA SER A 115 -9.01 1.52 -17.65
C SER A 115 -7.75 0.79 -18.08
N ARG A 116 -7.77 0.12 -19.24
CA ARG A 116 -6.58 -0.55 -19.78
C ARG A 116 -5.69 0.41 -20.56
N GLY A 117 -4.40 0.11 -20.60
CA GLY A 117 -3.42 0.83 -21.42
C GLY A 117 -2.20 -0.04 -21.72
N VAL A 118 -1.23 0.56 -22.41
CA VAL A 118 0.10 -0.01 -22.65
C VAL A 118 1.10 1.10 -22.36
N SER A 119 2.13 0.80 -21.58
CA SER A 119 3.10 1.80 -21.14
C SER A 119 3.99 2.28 -22.30
N GLY A 120 4.53 3.49 -22.15
CA GLY A 120 5.41 4.11 -23.12
C GLY A 120 6.77 3.44 -23.25
N PRO A 121 7.61 3.88 -24.21
CA PRO A 121 8.97 3.38 -24.39
C PRO A 121 9.95 3.88 -23.32
N TYR A 122 9.57 4.89 -22.52
CA TYR A 122 10.37 5.40 -21.40
C TYR A 122 9.80 5.02 -20.03
N ALA A 123 8.78 4.15 -20.04
CA ALA A 123 8.15 3.66 -18.83
C ALA A 123 8.96 2.52 -18.19
N SER A 124 8.65 2.24 -16.93
CA SER A 124 9.12 1.05 -16.22
C SER A 124 7.93 0.26 -15.70
N PRO A 125 7.71 -0.98 -16.15
CA PRO A 125 8.29 -1.61 -17.34
C PRO A 125 7.84 -0.95 -18.66
N GLU A 126 8.68 -1.02 -19.70
CA GLU A 126 8.38 -0.44 -21.02
C GLU A 126 7.41 -1.29 -21.84
N ARG A 127 6.53 -0.66 -22.64
CA ARG A 127 5.61 -1.34 -23.58
C ARG A 127 4.76 -2.46 -22.95
N THR A 128 4.45 -2.35 -21.66
CA THR A 128 3.76 -3.37 -20.88
C THR A 128 2.26 -3.10 -20.81
N PRO A 129 1.39 -4.08 -21.11
CA PRO A 129 -0.04 -3.96 -20.87
C PRO A 129 -0.37 -3.79 -19.40
N TYR A 130 -1.25 -2.84 -19.09
CA TYR A 130 -1.59 -2.50 -17.71
C TYR A 130 -3.06 -2.15 -17.54
N VAL A 131 -3.48 -2.07 -16.28
CA VAL A 131 -4.69 -1.39 -15.84
C VAL A 131 -4.34 -0.17 -14.99
N LYS A 132 -4.83 0.99 -15.42
CA LYS A 132 -4.75 2.26 -14.71
C LYS A 132 -5.98 2.44 -13.85
N PHE A 133 -5.80 2.94 -12.64
CA PHE A 133 -6.86 3.24 -11.69
C PHE A 133 -6.51 4.46 -10.85
N THR A 134 -7.51 5.01 -10.17
CA THR A 134 -7.34 6.08 -9.19
C THR A 134 -7.47 5.51 -7.80
N LEU A 135 -6.42 5.65 -7.00
CA LEU A 135 -6.44 5.42 -5.57
C LEU A 135 -6.80 6.73 -4.86
N LYS A 136 -7.72 6.67 -3.90
CA LYS A 136 -8.01 7.76 -2.97
C LYS A 136 -7.80 7.26 -1.56
N LEU A 137 -6.90 7.92 -0.83
CA LEU A 137 -6.69 7.71 0.61
C LEU A 137 -7.21 8.92 1.37
N LYS A 138 -7.97 8.69 2.44
CA LYS A 138 -8.36 9.69 3.43
C LYS A 138 -7.69 9.34 4.76
N ASN A 139 -6.97 10.30 5.33
CA ASN A 139 -6.42 10.18 6.66
C ASN A 139 -7.53 10.42 7.69
N GLY A 140 -8.00 9.35 8.34
CA GLY A 140 -9.00 9.41 9.41
C GLY A 140 -8.40 9.46 10.81
N THR A 141 -7.08 9.42 10.92
CA THR A 141 -6.35 9.56 12.19
C THR A 141 -6.24 11.02 12.63
N ASP A 142 -5.73 11.23 13.84
CA ASP A 142 -5.34 12.53 14.39
C ASP A 142 -3.85 12.87 14.13
N LYS A 143 -3.10 12.00 13.45
CA LYS A 143 -1.67 12.17 13.13
C LYS A 143 -1.45 12.46 11.65
N VAL A 144 -0.28 13.01 11.33
CA VAL A 144 0.17 13.13 9.94
C VAL A 144 0.65 11.75 9.46
N ILE A 145 0.21 11.32 8.28
CA ILE A 145 0.71 10.10 7.62
C ILE A 145 1.85 10.48 6.68
N ASP A 146 2.96 9.76 6.77
CA ASP A 146 4.02 9.82 5.76
C ASP A 146 3.63 8.93 4.57
N MET A 147 3.32 9.55 3.44
CA MET A 147 2.86 8.86 2.25
C MET A 147 3.98 8.09 1.53
N SER A 148 5.26 8.29 1.88
CA SER A 148 6.31 7.40 1.36
C SER A 148 6.19 5.97 1.89
N ALA A 149 5.39 5.75 2.94
CA ALA A 149 5.08 4.43 3.47
C ALA A 149 3.91 3.72 2.75
N LEU A 150 3.17 4.43 1.87
CA LEU A 150 2.07 3.84 1.13
C LEU A 150 2.60 2.76 0.18
N SER A 151 2.16 1.52 0.39
CA SER A 151 2.47 0.38 -0.47
C SER A 151 1.25 -0.03 -1.30
N VAL A 152 1.50 -0.35 -2.57
CA VAL A 152 0.51 -0.87 -3.51
C VAL A 152 1.13 -2.06 -4.23
N LEU A 153 0.59 -3.25 -4.00
CA LEU A 153 1.04 -4.49 -4.65
C LEU A 153 -0.03 -4.98 -5.63
N CYS A 154 0.40 -5.55 -6.74
CA CYS A 154 -0.49 -5.98 -7.82
C CYS A 154 -0.32 -7.49 -8.05
N GLN A 155 -1.43 -8.19 -8.23
CA GLN A 155 -1.46 -9.58 -8.67
C GLN A 155 -2.52 -9.74 -9.76
N TYR A 156 -2.32 -10.69 -10.67
CA TYR A 156 -3.29 -10.95 -11.73
C TYR A 156 -3.49 -12.44 -12.04
N GLY A 157 -4.63 -12.70 -12.68
CA GLY A 157 -5.03 -14.04 -13.09
C GLY A 157 -5.44 -14.94 -11.93
N HIS A 158 -5.86 -16.16 -12.25
CA HIS A 158 -6.35 -17.13 -11.26
C HIS A 158 -5.23 -17.77 -10.43
N GLU A 159 -3.99 -17.72 -10.91
CA GLU A 159 -2.80 -18.26 -10.25
C GLU A 159 -2.07 -17.21 -9.39
N ALA A 160 -2.68 -16.04 -9.16
CA ALA A 160 -2.11 -14.94 -8.36
C ALA A 160 -0.67 -14.58 -8.75
N LYS A 161 -0.45 -14.32 -10.04
CA LYS A 161 0.89 -13.92 -10.53
C LYS A 161 1.19 -12.51 -10.08
N ASP A 162 2.38 -12.29 -9.55
CA ASP A 162 2.87 -10.95 -9.23
C ASP A 162 2.84 -10.07 -10.49
N GLY A 163 2.28 -8.88 -10.34
CA GLY A 163 2.27 -7.84 -11.36
C GLY A 163 3.11 -6.65 -10.91
N GLU A 164 3.86 -6.08 -11.83
CA GLU A 164 4.64 -4.87 -11.54
C GLU A 164 3.77 -3.61 -11.52
N GLN A 165 4.14 -2.64 -10.71
CA GLN A 165 3.60 -1.29 -10.82
C GLN A 165 4.20 -0.60 -12.05
N ILE A 166 3.36 0.08 -12.82
CA ILE A 166 3.80 0.86 -13.98
C ILE A 166 4.14 2.29 -13.55
N PHE A 167 5.36 2.71 -13.88
CA PHE A 167 5.83 4.09 -13.78
C PHE A 167 5.98 4.67 -15.18
N ASP A 168 5.16 5.66 -15.51
CA ASP A 168 5.08 6.28 -16.84
C ASP A 168 4.53 7.71 -16.71
N SER A 169 5.42 8.66 -16.45
CA SER A 169 5.05 10.07 -16.26
C SER A 169 4.40 10.70 -17.49
N GLU A 170 4.70 10.24 -18.71
CA GLU A 170 4.04 10.73 -19.93
C GLU A 170 2.54 10.37 -19.95
N ASN A 171 2.17 9.27 -19.29
CA ASN A 171 0.78 8.83 -19.12
C ASN A 171 0.17 9.14 -17.74
N GLY A 172 0.87 9.94 -16.92
CA GLY A 172 0.42 10.35 -15.58
C GLY A 172 0.46 9.22 -14.54
N LEU A 173 1.35 8.26 -14.71
CA LEU A 173 1.59 7.15 -13.79
C LEU A 173 2.88 7.40 -13.01
N ASP A 174 2.88 8.42 -12.14
CA ASP A 174 4.07 8.83 -11.38
C ASP A 174 4.32 7.96 -10.12
N GLY A 175 3.46 6.97 -9.89
CA GLY A 175 3.49 6.12 -8.71
C GLY A 175 2.82 6.73 -7.47
N PRO A 176 2.98 6.10 -6.29
CA PRO A 176 2.42 6.58 -5.05
C PRO A 176 2.97 7.96 -4.64
N PRO A 177 2.13 8.85 -4.09
CA PRO A 177 2.53 10.21 -3.74
C PRO A 177 3.60 10.21 -2.64
N GLN A 178 4.67 10.98 -2.84
CA GLN A 178 5.77 11.13 -1.87
C GLN A 178 5.58 12.44 -1.08
N THR A 179 4.68 12.42 -0.08
CA THR A 179 4.29 13.63 0.67
C THR A 179 3.80 13.29 2.09
N HIS A 180 3.29 14.29 2.81
CA HIS A 180 2.67 14.10 4.13
C HIS A 180 1.17 14.41 4.07
N LEU A 181 0.33 13.49 4.53
CA LEU A 181 -1.12 13.66 4.54
C LEU A 181 -1.61 14.03 5.94
N ARG A 182 -2.10 15.27 6.10
CA ARG A 182 -2.63 15.77 7.38
C ARG A 182 -3.97 15.10 7.77
N PRO A 183 -4.31 15.07 9.07
CA PRO A 183 -5.60 14.60 9.57
C PRO A 183 -6.81 15.16 8.80
N GLY A 184 -7.78 14.30 8.51
CA GLY A 184 -9.03 14.63 7.84
C GLY A 184 -8.90 14.98 6.35
N ARG A 185 -7.69 15.00 5.79
CA ARG A 185 -7.46 15.29 4.36
C ARG A 185 -7.52 14.01 3.53
N SER A 186 -7.82 14.19 2.26
CA SER A 186 -7.66 13.14 1.25
C SER A 186 -6.58 13.48 0.24
N ILE A 187 -5.95 12.44 -0.30
CA ILE A 187 -5.07 12.50 -1.46
C ILE A 187 -5.53 11.49 -2.49
N THR A 188 -5.30 11.81 -3.76
CA THR A 188 -5.59 10.93 -4.90
C THR A 188 -4.33 10.71 -5.72
N ALA A 189 -4.15 9.49 -6.21
CA ALA A 189 -3.05 9.13 -7.10
C ALA A 189 -3.57 8.28 -8.25
N THR A 190 -3.02 8.50 -9.44
CA THR A 190 -3.28 7.65 -10.60
C THR A 190 -2.14 6.64 -10.71
N LEU A 191 -2.49 5.36 -10.63
CA LEU A 191 -1.55 4.24 -10.56
C LEU A 191 -1.83 3.25 -11.67
N GLY A 192 -0.81 2.48 -12.06
CA GLY A 192 -0.92 1.40 -13.03
C GLY A 192 -0.40 0.10 -12.43
N CYS A 193 -1.14 -0.99 -12.60
CA CYS A 193 -0.67 -2.34 -12.34
C CYS A 193 -0.53 -3.07 -13.67
N GLU A 194 0.55 -3.82 -13.87
CA GLU A 194 0.66 -4.77 -14.97
C GLU A 194 -0.57 -5.68 -15.01
N LEU A 195 -1.12 -5.84 -16.20
CA LEU A 195 -2.20 -6.77 -16.47
C LEU A 195 -2.13 -7.21 -17.93
N PRO A 196 -1.62 -8.41 -18.21
CA PRO A 196 -1.57 -8.94 -19.58
C PRO A 196 -2.95 -8.89 -20.24
N THR A 197 -3.00 -8.67 -21.55
CA THR A 197 -4.25 -8.47 -22.30
C THR A 197 -5.20 -9.66 -22.25
N SER A 198 -4.68 -10.88 -22.05
CA SER A 198 -5.45 -12.11 -21.87
C SER A 198 -6.07 -12.25 -20.48
N GLN A 199 -5.54 -11.53 -19.49
CA GLN A 199 -5.97 -11.62 -18.09
C GLN A 199 -7.06 -10.59 -17.80
N LYS A 200 -8.07 -11.01 -17.04
CA LYS A 200 -9.20 -10.16 -16.63
C LYS A 200 -9.32 -10.01 -15.14
N HIS A 201 -8.70 -10.90 -14.36
CA HIS A 201 -8.73 -10.85 -12.92
C HIS A 201 -7.52 -10.08 -12.40
N LEU A 202 -7.78 -9.17 -11.48
CA LEU A 202 -6.79 -8.32 -10.84
C LEU A 202 -7.07 -8.32 -9.34
N GLN A 203 -6.00 -8.40 -8.56
CA GLN A 203 -5.97 -8.12 -7.14
C GLN A 203 -4.98 -6.97 -6.89
N ILE A 204 -5.39 -6.01 -6.06
CA ILE A 204 -4.57 -4.89 -5.61
C ILE A 204 -4.59 -4.91 -4.10
N GLU A 205 -3.42 -4.92 -3.50
CA GLU A 205 -3.25 -4.82 -2.05
C GLU A 205 -2.76 -3.41 -1.73
N VAL A 206 -3.40 -2.75 -0.77
CA VAL A 206 -3.03 -1.40 -0.36
C VAL A 206 -2.75 -1.36 1.13
N THR A 207 -1.59 -0.82 1.48
CA THR A 207 -1.17 -0.61 2.87
C THR A 207 -0.82 0.87 3.05
N PRO A 208 -1.63 1.66 3.77
CA PRO A 208 -1.43 3.11 3.93
C PRO A 208 -0.14 3.51 4.66
N ASP A 209 0.32 2.68 5.59
CA ASP A 209 1.48 2.92 6.46
C ASP A 209 2.11 1.60 6.94
N PHE A 210 3.27 1.64 7.58
CA PHE A 210 3.97 0.43 8.04
C PHE A 210 3.30 -0.31 9.21
N GLU A 211 2.25 0.26 9.82
CA GLU A 211 1.60 -0.28 11.02
C GLU A 211 0.25 -0.94 10.69
N THR A 212 -0.19 -0.89 9.43
CA THR A 212 -1.49 -1.38 8.98
C THR A 212 -1.37 -2.63 8.13
N GLU A 213 -2.31 -3.57 8.31
CA GLU A 213 -2.46 -4.72 7.41
C GLU A 213 -2.98 -4.25 6.04
N ALA A 214 -2.65 -4.99 4.98
CA ALA A 214 -3.11 -4.65 3.64
C ALA A 214 -4.62 -4.87 3.49
N ALA A 215 -5.29 -3.92 2.83
CA ALA A 215 -6.63 -4.17 2.30
C ALA A 215 -6.53 -4.79 0.91
N ILE A 216 -7.28 -5.87 0.68
CA ILE A 216 -7.26 -6.62 -0.58
C ILE A 216 -8.47 -6.20 -1.42
N PHE A 217 -8.21 -5.66 -2.61
CA PHE A 217 -9.22 -5.32 -3.61
C PHE A 217 -9.10 -6.25 -4.80
N SER A 218 -10.11 -7.06 -5.09
CA SER A 218 -10.07 -8.03 -6.17
C SER A 218 -11.31 -7.98 -7.06
N GLY A 219 -11.17 -8.37 -8.32
CA GLY A 219 -12.30 -8.41 -9.25
C GLY A 219 -11.89 -8.54 -10.70
N LYS A 220 -12.86 -8.28 -11.59
CA LYS A 220 -12.65 -8.32 -13.04
C LYS A 220 -12.53 -6.91 -13.60
N VAL A 221 -11.51 -6.69 -14.44
CA VAL A 221 -11.33 -5.48 -15.24
C VAL A 221 -11.77 -5.78 -16.67
N LYS A 222 -12.63 -4.90 -17.21
CA LYS A 222 -13.15 -5.01 -18.58
C LYS A 222 -12.10 -4.67 -19.63
#